data_AF-A0A920GKP8-F1
#
_entry.id   AF-A0A920GKP8-F1
#
_cell.length_a   1.000
_cell.length_b   1.000
_cell.length_c   1.000
_cell.angle_alpha   90.00
_cell.angle_beta   90.00
_cell.angle_gamma   90.00
#
_symmetry.space_group_name_H-M   'P 1'
#
loop_
_entity.id
_entity.type
_entity.pdbx_description
1 polymer ?
#
loop_
_entity_poly.entity_id
_entity_poly.type
_entity_poly.pdbx_seq_one_letter_code
_entity_poly.pdbx_strand_id
1 'polypeptide(L)'
;MLPAEVMRATPAPMRACVELAKRHRTEIGAHVSYPDKQGFGRRAMALSGQELVDLVHYQIGALDGIARAHGTRVTYVKPHGALYHAMLADPLILNDIMSAVASWHADLELVVLATPRDRKTQQLAVEHGLNLRYEAFATGAIPVEACCLAERNRGHC
;
A
#
# COMPACT_ATOMS: atom_id res chain seq x y z
N MET A 1 -6.32 9.81 -6.94
CA MET A 1 -5.56 8.56 -7.13
C MET A 1 -6.41 7.46 -6.51
N LEU A 2 -7.02 6.58 -7.30
CA LEU A 2 -7.80 5.45 -6.76
C LEU A 2 -6.82 4.28 -6.57
N PRO A 3 -6.51 3.84 -5.34
CA PRO A 3 -5.63 2.71 -5.12
C PRO A 3 -6.32 1.41 -5.57
N ALA A 4 -5.60 0.56 -6.30
CA ALA A 4 -5.99 -0.84 -6.46
C ALA A 4 -5.67 -1.56 -5.13
N GLU A 5 -6.66 -1.74 -4.27
CA GLU A 5 -6.43 -2.27 -2.92
C GLU A 5 -6.17 -3.79 -2.93
N VAL A 6 -5.01 -4.20 -2.39
CA VAL A 6 -4.66 -5.62 -2.14
C VAL A 6 -5.29 -6.14 -0.85
N MET A 7 -5.86 -5.24 -0.04
CA MET A 7 -6.31 -5.41 1.35
C MET A 7 -7.18 -6.66 1.62
N ARG A 8 -7.80 -7.25 0.61
CA ARG A 8 -8.68 -8.43 0.74
C ARG A 8 -8.59 -9.43 -0.39
N ALA A 9 -7.78 -9.17 -1.39
CA ALA A 9 -8.05 -9.77 -2.67
C ALA A 9 -7.57 -11.22 -2.68
N THR A 10 -8.52 -12.15 -2.74
CA THR A 10 -8.29 -13.35 -3.53
C THR A 10 -7.96 -12.91 -4.97
N PRO A 11 -7.36 -13.77 -5.81
CA PRO A 11 -6.89 -13.35 -7.14
C PRO A 11 -7.96 -12.65 -8.02
N ALA A 12 -9.24 -13.00 -7.86
CA ALA A 12 -10.33 -12.46 -8.66
C ALA A 12 -10.62 -10.96 -8.43
N PRO A 13 -10.84 -10.46 -7.20
CA PRO A 13 -10.92 -9.02 -6.93
C PRO A 13 -9.68 -8.23 -7.38
N MET A 14 -8.47 -8.79 -7.15
CA MET A 14 -7.22 -8.15 -7.57
C MET A 14 -7.18 -7.94 -9.08
N ARG A 15 -7.55 -8.97 -9.86
CA ARG A 15 -7.68 -8.89 -11.31
C ARG A 15 -8.68 -7.83 -11.76
N ALA A 16 -9.88 -7.81 -11.15
CA ALA A 16 -10.90 -6.83 -11.50
C ALA A 16 -10.43 -5.39 -11.27
N CYS A 17 -9.74 -5.13 -10.16
CA CYS A 17 -9.14 -3.82 -9.89
C CYS A 17 -8.08 -3.44 -10.93
N VAL A 18 -7.20 -4.38 -11.32
CA VAL A 18 -6.18 -4.17 -12.35
C VAL A 18 -6.82 -3.85 -13.71
N GLU A 19 -7.84 -4.61 -14.12
CA GLU A 19 -8.57 -4.38 -15.37
C GLU A 19 -9.24 -3.00 -15.40
N LEU A 20 -9.87 -2.62 -14.28
CA LEU A 20 -10.50 -1.31 -14.13
C LEU A 20 -9.46 -0.20 -14.18
N ALA A 21 -8.35 -0.34 -13.44
CA ALA A 21 -7.28 0.64 -13.44
C ALA A 21 -6.69 0.85 -14.84
N LYS A 22 -6.47 -0.25 -15.58
CA LYS A 22 -6.03 -0.19 -16.98
C LYS A 22 -7.03 0.53 -17.87
N ARG A 23 -8.33 0.22 -17.75
CA ARG A 23 -9.40 0.86 -18.54
C ARG A 23 -9.42 2.38 -18.33
N HIS A 24 -9.22 2.82 -17.09
CA HIS A 24 -9.24 4.23 -16.72
C HIS A 24 -7.85 4.89 -16.75
N ARG A 25 -6.81 4.16 -17.17
CA ARG A 25 -5.42 4.64 -17.21
C ARG A 25 -4.94 5.20 -15.86
N THR A 26 -5.37 4.58 -14.77
CA THR A 26 -4.93 4.94 -13.42
C THR A 26 -3.72 4.10 -13.02
N GLU A 27 -2.82 4.70 -12.25
CA GLU A 27 -1.71 3.97 -11.65
C GLU A 27 -2.20 2.89 -10.69
N ILE A 28 -1.37 1.86 -10.50
CA ILE A 28 -1.65 0.73 -9.61
C ILE A 28 -0.62 0.76 -8.49
N GLY A 29 -1.09 0.81 -7.25
CA GLY A 29 -0.23 0.73 -6.07
C GLY A 29 -0.56 -0.49 -5.23
N ALA A 30 0.46 -1.10 -4.64
CA ALA A 30 0.29 -2.19 -3.68
C ALA A 30 -0.12 -1.62 -2.31
N HIS A 31 -1.32 -1.96 -1.86
CA HIS A 31 -1.81 -1.59 -0.53
C HIS A 31 -1.52 -2.71 0.49
N VAL A 32 -0.33 -2.67 1.10
CA VAL A 32 0.22 -3.77 1.93
C VAL A 32 -0.22 -3.68 3.38
N SER A 33 -0.59 -4.80 4.01
CA SER A 33 -1.06 -4.85 5.40
C SER A 33 -0.41 -5.95 6.22
N TYR A 34 -0.61 -5.90 7.55
CA TYR A 34 -0.41 -7.07 8.40
C TYR A 34 -1.32 -8.24 7.94
N PRO A 35 -0.95 -9.51 8.20
CA PRO A 35 -1.69 -10.70 7.78
C PRO A 35 -2.93 -10.98 8.65
N ASP A 36 -3.72 -9.94 8.94
CA ASP A 36 -4.91 -10.01 9.78
C ASP A 36 -6.19 -9.89 8.94
N LYS A 37 -6.58 -10.99 8.28
CA LYS A 37 -7.78 -10.98 7.42
C LYS A 37 -9.06 -10.65 8.19
N GLN A 38 -9.20 -11.13 9.43
CA GLN A 38 -10.40 -10.94 10.26
C GLN A 38 -10.53 -9.51 10.76
N GLY A 39 -9.42 -8.92 11.23
CA GLY A 39 -9.37 -7.53 11.67
C GLY A 39 -9.02 -6.55 10.56
N PHE A 40 -9.03 -6.99 9.30
CA PHE A 40 -8.78 -6.16 8.11
C PHE A 40 -7.42 -5.44 8.17
N GLY A 41 -6.39 -6.07 8.74
CA GLY A 41 -5.07 -5.44 8.89
C GLY A 41 -5.05 -4.26 9.86
N ARG A 42 -6.08 -4.10 10.71
CA ARG A 42 -6.21 -2.96 11.66
C ARG A 42 -5.70 -3.26 13.06
N ARG A 43 -5.22 -4.48 13.32
CA ARG A 43 -4.55 -4.83 14.58
C ARG A 43 -3.05 -4.86 14.34
N ALA A 44 -2.31 -4.23 15.25
CA ALA A 44 -0.85 -4.33 15.24
C ALA A 44 -0.42 -5.77 15.52
N MET A 45 0.65 -6.19 14.87
CA MET A 45 1.24 -7.52 15.04
C MET A 45 2.73 -7.34 15.23
N ALA A 46 3.32 -8.14 16.13
CA ALA A 46 4.76 -8.20 16.27
C ALA A 46 5.32 -9.09 15.16
N LEU A 47 6.05 -8.49 14.23
CA LEU A 47 6.85 -9.17 13.22
C LEU A 47 8.29 -8.71 13.41
N SER A 48 9.25 -9.59 13.18
CA SER A 48 10.65 -9.19 12.99
C SER A 48 10.80 -8.36 11.71
N GLY A 49 11.90 -7.61 11.60
CA GLY A 49 12.15 -6.78 10.41
C GLY A 49 12.20 -7.59 9.11
N GLN A 50 12.83 -8.77 9.13
CA GLN A 50 12.86 -9.65 7.95
C GLN A 50 11.47 -10.20 7.60
N GLU A 51 10.68 -10.62 8.60
CA GLU A 51 9.30 -11.09 8.36
C GLU A 51 8.43 -9.99 7.74
N LEU A 52 8.63 -8.73 8.16
CA LEU A 52 7.94 -7.59 7.58
C LEU A 52 8.37 -7.33 6.13
N VAL A 53 9.67 -7.38 5.84
CA VAL A 53 10.20 -7.24 4.47
C VAL A 53 9.63 -8.31 3.56
N ASP A 54 9.70 -9.58 3.96
CA ASP A 54 9.19 -10.72 3.19
C ASP A 54 7.67 -10.61 2.96
N LEU A 55 6.93 -10.18 3.98
CA LEU A 55 5.49 -9.93 3.89
C LEU A 55 5.15 -8.82 2.88
N VAL A 56 5.92 -7.75 2.85
CA VAL A 56 5.73 -6.64 1.91
C VAL A 56 6.05 -7.12 0.48
N HIS A 57 7.17 -7.80 0.28
CA HIS A 57 7.55 -8.40 -1.01
C HIS A 57 6.50 -9.38 -1.53
N TYR A 58 6.00 -10.27 -0.66
CA TYR A 58 4.94 -11.22 -1.02
C TYR A 58 3.70 -10.51 -1.57
N GLN A 59 3.25 -9.44 -0.89
CA GLN A 59 2.05 -8.70 -1.30
C GLN A 59 2.28 -7.88 -2.58
N ILE A 60 3.47 -7.28 -2.75
CA ILE A 60 3.83 -6.59 -3.99
C ILE A 60 3.87 -7.59 -5.15
N GLY A 61 4.55 -8.72 -4.98
CA GLY A 61 4.68 -9.75 -6.02
C GLY A 61 3.34 -10.35 -6.45
N ALA A 62 2.43 -10.58 -5.50
CA ALA A 62 1.08 -11.07 -5.80
C ALA A 62 0.30 -10.11 -6.72
N LEU A 63 0.31 -8.80 -6.41
CA LEU A 63 -0.36 -7.81 -7.24
C LEU A 63 0.38 -7.58 -8.56
N ASP A 64 1.70 -7.44 -8.53
CA ASP A 64 2.51 -7.14 -9.71
C ASP A 64 2.48 -8.28 -10.73
N GLY A 65 2.43 -9.54 -10.28
CA GLY A 65 2.21 -10.68 -11.17
C GLY A 65 0.89 -10.58 -11.94
N ILE A 66 -0.20 -10.21 -11.26
CA ILE A 66 -1.50 -9.99 -11.91
C ILE A 66 -1.46 -8.75 -12.80
N ALA A 67 -0.87 -7.65 -12.35
CA ALA A 67 -0.71 -6.43 -13.13
C ALA A 67 0.01 -6.70 -14.47
N ARG A 68 1.14 -7.44 -14.41
CA ARG A 68 1.94 -7.81 -15.57
C ARG A 68 1.19 -8.73 -16.53
N ALA A 69 0.41 -9.68 -16.02
CA ALA A 69 -0.45 -10.53 -16.85
C ALA A 69 -1.47 -9.72 -17.66
N HIS A 70 -1.82 -8.51 -17.22
CA HIS A 70 -2.70 -7.58 -17.94
C HIS A 70 -1.95 -6.45 -18.67
N GLY A 71 -0.62 -6.55 -18.81
CA GLY A 71 0.20 -5.57 -19.53
C GLY A 71 0.34 -4.22 -18.82
N THR A 72 0.30 -4.23 -17.49
CA THR A 72 0.56 -3.07 -16.63
C THR A 72 1.51 -3.50 -15.49
N ARG A 73 1.76 -2.63 -14.51
CA ARG A 73 2.67 -2.91 -13.37
C ARG A 73 2.26 -2.13 -12.13
N VAL A 74 2.75 -2.56 -10.97
CA VAL A 74 2.70 -1.75 -9.74
C VAL A 74 3.74 -0.62 -9.84
N THR A 75 3.39 0.59 -9.39
CA THR A 75 4.30 1.75 -9.41
C THR A 75 4.57 2.37 -8.03
N TYR A 76 3.75 2.05 -7.02
CA TYR A 76 3.95 2.55 -5.66
C TYR A 76 3.44 1.58 -4.61
N VAL A 77 3.88 1.77 -3.37
CA VAL A 77 3.47 1.01 -2.19
C VAL A 77 2.85 1.98 -1.19
N LYS A 78 1.71 1.58 -0.61
CA LYS A 78 1.07 2.32 0.47
C LYS A 78 0.74 1.33 1.60
N PRO A 79 1.36 1.44 2.78
CA PRO A 79 0.95 0.62 3.91
C PRO A 79 -0.51 0.87 4.31
N HIS A 80 -1.18 -0.16 4.80
CA HIS A 80 -2.59 -0.15 5.19
C HIS A 80 -2.74 -0.20 6.72
N GLY A 81 -3.77 0.48 7.24
CA GLY A 81 -4.30 0.24 8.57
C GLY A 81 -3.26 0.33 9.69
N ALA A 82 -3.16 -0.72 10.51
CA ALA A 82 -2.22 -0.73 11.62
C ALA A 82 -0.75 -0.71 11.16
N LEU A 83 -0.43 -1.24 9.98
CA LEU A 83 0.94 -1.18 9.46
C LEU A 83 1.32 0.26 9.09
N TYR A 84 0.40 1.02 8.50
CA TYR A 84 0.60 2.45 8.23
C TYR A 84 0.84 3.25 9.51
N HIS A 85 0.04 3.02 10.55
CA HIS A 85 0.22 3.71 11.83
C HIS A 85 1.51 3.28 12.54
N ALA A 86 1.86 2.00 12.49
CA ALA A 86 3.10 1.48 13.06
C ALA A 86 4.32 2.11 12.38
N MET A 87 4.31 2.24 11.06
CA MET A 87 5.34 2.93 10.29
C MET A 87 5.54 4.39 10.74
N LEU A 88 4.45 5.11 11.05
CA LEU A 88 4.54 6.50 11.51
C LEU A 88 5.04 6.62 12.96
N ALA A 89 4.82 5.59 13.78
CA ALA A 89 5.15 5.60 15.21
C ALA A 89 6.57 5.06 15.50
N ASP A 90 7.07 4.13 14.70
CA ASP A 90 8.33 3.42 14.94
C ASP A 90 9.30 3.56 13.75
N PRO A 91 10.44 4.26 13.92
CA PRO A 91 11.47 4.41 12.89
C PRO A 91 12.07 3.09 12.39
N LEU A 92 12.08 2.03 13.21
CA LEU A 92 12.58 0.71 12.78
C LEU A 92 11.63 0.08 11.77
N ILE A 93 10.33 0.14 12.03
CA ILE A 93 9.29 -0.34 11.10
C ILE A 93 9.32 0.47 9.80
N LEU A 94 9.51 1.80 9.89
CA LEU A 94 9.70 2.63 8.71
C LEU A 94 10.92 2.21 7.88
N ASN A 95 12.06 1.97 8.54
CA ASN A 95 13.27 1.50 7.88
C ASN A 95 13.06 0.15 7.19
N ASP A 96 12.38 -0.80 7.83
CA ASP A 96 12.13 -2.12 7.26
C ASP A 96 11.19 -2.03 6.05
N ILE A 97 10.15 -1.19 6.11
CA ILE A 97 9.27 -0.92 4.95
C ILE A 97 10.06 -0.25 3.81
N MET A 98 10.88 0.77 4.10
CA MET A 98 11.69 1.43 3.08
C MET A 98 12.68 0.45 2.44
N SER A 99 13.33 -0.39 3.24
CA SER A 99 14.21 -1.44 2.76
C SER A 99 13.47 -2.44 1.85
N ALA A 100 12.26 -2.85 2.23
CA ALA A 100 11.44 -3.73 1.39
C ALA A 100 11.10 -3.09 0.04
N VAL A 101 10.70 -1.82 0.02
CA VAL A 101 10.35 -1.14 -1.24
C VAL A 101 11.59 -0.88 -2.09
N ALA A 102 12.69 -0.43 -1.50
CA ALA A 102 13.93 -0.11 -2.20
C ALA A 102 14.65 -1.36 -2.75
N SER A 103 14.53 -2.51 -2.08
CA SER A 103 15.12 -3.78 -2.53
C SER A 103 14.29 -4.53 -3.58
N TRP A 104 13.07 -4.06 -3.90
CA TRP A 104 12.27 -4.65 -4.96
C TRP A 104 12.95 -4.46 -6.32
N HIS A 105 12.83 -5.43 -7.24
CA HIS A 105 13.58 -5.42 -8.52
C HIS A 105 13.18 -4.29 -9.49
N ALA A 106 12.15 -3.52 -9.18
CA ALA A 106 11.63 -2.44 -10.02
C ALA A 106 11.46 -1.18 -9.18
N ASP A 107 11.62 -0.02 -9.82
CA ASP A 107 11.44 1.28 -9.15
C ASP A 107 9.99 1.43 -8.66
N LEU A 108 9.85 1.52 -7.34
CA LEU A 108 8.60 1.76 -6.63
C LEU A 108 8.73 2.99 -5.75
N GLU A 109 7.63 3.72 -5.60
CA GLU A 109 7.55 4.86 -4.68
C GLU A 109 6.82 4.45 -3.39
N LEU A 110 7.22 5.00 -2.25
CA LEU A 110 6.54 4.75 -0.97
C LEU A 110 5.64 5.93 -0.60
N VAL A 111 4.37 5.65 -0.29
CA VAL A 111 3.44 6.65 0.22
C VAL A 111 3.62 6.83 1.73
N VAL A 112 3.88 8.06 2.15
CA VAL A 112 4.05 8.48 3.55
C VAL A 112 3.14 9.65 3.88
N LEU A 113 2.88 9.89 5.18
CA LEU A 113 2.08 11.03 5.63
C LEU A 113 2.84 12.34 5.44
N ALA A 114 2.19 13.33 4.83
CA ALA A 114 2.70 14.70 4.78
C ALA A 114 2.65 15.32 6.18
N THR A 115 3.78 15.37 6.88
CA THR A 115 3.90 16.06 8.17
C THR A 115 4.83 17.28 8.08
N PRO A 116 4.50 18.41 8.74
CA PRO A 116 5.41 19.54 8.81
C PRO A 116 6.73 19.11 9.47
N ARG A 117 7.86 19.29 8.78
CA ARG A 117 9.23 18.97 9.23
C ARG A 117 9.56 17.47 9.34
N ASP A 118 9.15 16.67 8.37
CA ASP A 118 9.54 15.26 8.27
C ASP A 118 10.97 15.01 7.75
N ARG A 119 11.97 15.66 8.36
CA ARG A 119 13.38 15.56 7.92
C ARG A 119 13.94 14.15 8.06
N LYS A 120 13.49 13.40 9.08
CA LYS A 120 13.99 12.05 9.36
C LYS A 120 13.57 11.06 8.28
N THR A 121 12.28 11.05 7.91
CA THR A 121 11.78 10.19 6.83
C THR A 121 12.43 10.55 5.50
N GLN A 122 12.62 11.85 5.22
CA GLN A 122 13.33 12.31 4.03
C GLN A 122 14.77 11.82 3.98
N GLN A 123 15.51 11.95 5.08
CA GLN A 123 16.89 11.49 5.16
C GLN A 123 16.98 9.98 4.96
N LEU A 124 16.13 9.21 5.63
CA LEU A 124 16.10 7.75 5.50
C LEU A 124 15.76 7.32 4.07
N ALA A 125 14.83 8.01 3.41
CA ALA A 125 14.53 7.74 2.01
C ALA A 125 15.72 8.02 1.08
N VAL A 126 16.51 9.08 1.34
CA VAL A 126 17.75 9.33 0.60
C VAL A 126 18.78 8.22 0.83
N GLU A 127 18.92 7.73 2.07
CA GLU A 127 19.81 6.62 2.41
C GLU A 127 19.43 5.33 1.67
N HIS A 128 18.15 5.08 1.46
CA HIS A 128 17.63 3.95 0.67
C HIS A 128 17.53 4.22 -0.84
N GLY A 129 17.80 5.46 -1.31
CA GLY A 129 17.60 5.84 -2.71
C GLY A 129 16.14 5.80 -3.17
N LEU A 130 15.19 5.99 -2.25
CA LEU A 130 13.76 5.78 -2.46
C LEU A 130 13.01 7.09 -2.71
N ASN A 131 12.12 7.10 -3.71
CA ASN A 131 11.21 8.22 -3.95
C ASN A 131 9.98 8.11 -3.05
N LEU A 132 9.60 9.23 -2.42
CA LEU A 132 8.44 9.31 -1.53
C LEU A 132 7.28 10.05 -2.18
N ARG A 133 6.07 9.51 -2.01
CA ARG A 133 4.80 10.20 -2.28
C ARG A 133 4.22 10.69 -0.96
N TYR A 134 3.87 11.96 -0.87
CA TYR A 134 3.30 12.54 0.34
C TYR A 134 1.77 12.60 0.25
N GLU A 135 1.10 11.94 1.19
CA GLU A 135 -0.36 11.95 1.32
C GLU A 135 -0.79 12.93 2.41
N ALA A 136 -1.82 13.73 2.12
CA ALA A 136 -2.48 14.59 3.08
C ALA A 136 -3.99 14.29 3.13
N PHE A 137 -4.59 14.37 4.31
CA PHE A 137 -6.02 14.16 4.50
C PHE A 137 -6.71 15.52 4.64
N ALA A 138 -7.69 15.80 3.77
CA ALA A 138 -8.40 17.08 3.74
C ALA A 138 -9.31 17.31 4.97
N THR A 139 -9.67 16.24 5.68
CA THR A 139 -10.35 16.29 6.98
C THR A 139 -9.35 15.98 8.07
N GLY A 140 -9.08 16.92 8.98
CA GLY A 140 -8.01 16.85 9.99
C GLY A 140 -8.13 15.77 11.09
N ALA A 141 -9.09 14.85 11.00
CA ALA A 141 -9.06 13.60 11.73
C ALA A 141 -8.51 12.54 10.77
N ILE A 142 -7.55 11.70 11.19
CA ILE A 142 -7.28 10.45 10.47
C ILE A 142 -8.58 9.66 10.51
N PRO A 143 -9.40 9.63 9.44
CA PRO A 143 -10.65 8.92 9.48
C PRO A 143 -10.28 7.45 9.35
N VAL A 144 -10.79 6.60 10.24
CA VAL A 144 -10.88 5.18 9.96
C VAL A 144 -11.95 4.95 8.89
N GLU A 145 -11.73 5.40 7.65
CA GLU A 145 -12.72 5.30 6.55
C GLU A 145 -11.98 5.38 5.19
N ALA A 146 -12.36 4.64 4.14
CA ALA A 146 -13.72 4.33 3.71
C ALA A 146 -14.00 2.83 3.51
N CYS A 147 -15.25 2.48 3.81
CA CYS A 147 -15.88 1.21 3.48
C CYS A 147 -16.04 1.08 1.95
N CYS A 148 -15.75 -0.11 1.44
CA CYS A 148 -16.19 -0.70 0.17
C CYS A 148 -17.14 0.17 -0.67
N LEU A 149 -16.70 0.62 -1.85
CA LEU A 149 -17.61 0.79 -2.98
C LEU A 149 -18.05 -0.61 -3.43
N ALA A 150 -18.98 -1.20 -2.69
CA ALA A 150 -19.89 -2.16 -3.25
C ALA A 150 -20.85 -1.36 -4.13
N GLU A 151 -20.67 -1.41 -5.44
CA GLU A 151 -21.74 -1.11 -6.38
C GLU A 151 -22.88 -2.10 -6.10
N ARG A 152 -23.81 -1.72 -5.21
CA ARG A 152 -25.14 -2.30 -5.21
C ARG A 152 -25.84 -1.77 -6.46
N ASN A 153 -26.03 -2.68 -7.41
CA ASN A 153 -27.02 -2.69 -8.49
C ASN A 153 -27.88 -1.41 -8.59
N ARG A 154 -27.63 -0.60 -9.61
CA ARG A 154 -28.66 0.25 -10.18
C ARG A 154 -29.52 -0.58 -11.14
N GLY A 155 -30.75 -0.84 -10.70
CA GLY A 155 -31.95 -0.96 -11.55
C GLY A 155 -32.31 -2.36 -12.04
N HIS A 156 -33.49 -2.86 -11.63
CA HIS A 156 -34.70 -2.90 -12.46
C HIS A 156 -35.93 -3.29 -11.60
N CYS A 157 -37.01 -2.52 -11.79
CA CYS A 157 -38.40 -2.61 -11.28
C CYS A 157 -38.65 -2.44 -9.77
#